data_AF-A0A7W6CJI2-F1
#
_entry.id   AF-A0A7W6CJI2-F1
#
_cell.length_a   1.000
_cell.length_b   1.000
_cell.length_c   1.000
_cell.angle_alpha   90.00
_cell.angle_beta   90.00
_cell.angle_gamma   90.00
#
_symmetry.space_group_name_H-M   'P 1'
#
loop_
_entity.id
_entity.type
_entity.pdbx_description
1 polymer ?
#
loop_
_entity_poly.entity_id
_entity_poly.type
_entity_poly.pdbx_seq_one_letter_code
_entity_poly.pdbx_strand_id
1 'polypeptide(L)'
;MTDNSLHDFRALLARARAALETPADLDSHAMAFLAEDIALAEQGLAHSPMLWPLDIHVGVIEHKEGLNIHVSLDRPALEEQIAEFCREWWPDIRDPRKAEDLSDADVIEIYFDRHDSECLIIEQIRIDPPSATAVCATQPALENGRYCVLSTAHLSAATAELLDLWSSWPPGDRPLDIAAAVHGWFVPTRLRDESGAAPLPEDLAALITFGREKGFAYVLVDCDGDTVDDLPLSNW
;
A
#
# COMPACT_ATOMS: atom_id res chain seq x y z
N MET A 1 17.03 -14.42 16.99
CA MET A 1 16.01 -14.22 15.94
C MET A 1 15.85 -15.55 15.24
N THR A 2 14.86 -16.33 15.65
CA THR A 2 14.45 -17.51 14.91
C THR A 2 13.84 -17.02 13.60
N ASP A 3 14.42 -17.46 12.50
CA ASP A 3 13.85 -17.26 11.17
C ASP A 3 12.48 -17.97 11.20
N ASN A 4 11.37 -17.22 11.16
CA ASN A 4 10.04 -17.77 11.44
C ASN A 4 9.51 -18.44 10.16
N SER A 5 10.18 -19.51 9.73
CA SER A 5 9.93 -20.14 8.45
C SER A 5 8.70 -21.06 8.51
N LEU A 6 8.06 -21.29 7.36
CA LEU A 6 7.02 -22.32 7.21
C LEU A 6 7.50 -23.69 7.71
N HIS A 7 8.80 -23.98 7.58
CA HIS A 7 9.39 -25.22 8.06
C HIS A 7 9.33 -25.33 9.59
N ASP A 8 9.70 -24.26 10.30
CA ASP A 8 9.70 -24.24 11.77
C ASP A 8 8.28 -24.32 12.34
N PHE A 9 7.32 -23.66 11.71
CA PHE A 9 5.92 -23.77 12.10
C PHE A 9 5.38 -25.20 11.89
N ARG A 10 5.73 -25.84 10.77
CA ARG A 10 5.39 -27.27 10.53
C ARG A 10 6.05 -28.19 11.56
N ALA A 11 7.30 -27.92 11.93
CA ALA A 11 8.01 -28.68 12.95
C ALA A 11 7.37 -28.52 14.34
N LEU A 12 6.94 -27.29 14.70
CA LEU A 12 6.19 -27.03 15.93
C LEU A 12 4.88 -27.81 15.96
N LEU A 13 4.09 -27.77 14.89
CA LEU A 13 2.84 -28.55 14.80
C LEU A 13 3.09 -30.06 14.91
N ALA A 14 4.17 -30.56 14.31
CA ALA A 14 4.55 -31.97 14.42
C ALA A 14 4.92 -32.36 15.87
N ARG A 15 5.67 -31.50 16.57
CA ARG A 15 5.99 -31.69 18.00
C ARG A 15 4.74 -31.65 18.87
N ALA A 16 3.85 -30.69 18.63
CA ALA A 16 2.58 -30.59 19.34
C ALA A 16 1.72 -31.84 19.14
N ARG A 17 1.61 -32.35 17.91
CA ARG A 17 0.91 -33.61 17.62
C ARG A 17 1.54 -34.79 18.38
N ALA A 18 2.87 -34.94 18.33
CA ALA A 18 3.56 -36.04 19.01
C ALA A 18 3.31 -36.02 20.53
N ALA A 19 3.34 -34.83 21.15
CA ALA A 19 3.03 -34.67 22.57
C ALA A 19 1.59 -35.06 22.94
N LEU A 20 0.62 -34.84 22.02
CA LEU A 20 -0.77 -35.27 22.20
C LEU A 20 -0.93 -36.79 22.01
N GLU A 21 -0.16 -37.40 21.12
CA GLU A 21 -0.19 -38.85 20.85
C GLU A 21 0.46 -39.68 21.96
N THR A 22 1.59 -39.22 22.52
CA THR A 22 2.33 -39.92 23.58
C THR A 22 2.71 -39.01 24.76
N PRO A 23 1.74 -38.53 25.56
CA PRO A 23 1.99 -37.54 26.62
C PRO A 23 2.90 -38.04 27.75
N ALA A 24 3.01 -39.36 27.94
CA ALA A 24 3.88 -39.95 28.97
C ALA A 24 5.38 -39.86 28.63
N ASP A 25 5.72 -39.63 27.35
CA ASP A 25 7.11 -39.52 26.89
C ASP A 25 7.68 -38.10 27.06
N LEU A 26 6.83 -37.13 27.39
CA LEU A 26 7.23 -35.74 27.60
C LEU A 26 7.42 -35.44 29.09
N ASP A 27 8.65 -35.11 29.47
CA ASP A 27 8.91 -34.60 30.82
C ASP A 27 8.35 -33.17 31.01
N SER A 28 8.27 -32.74 32.28
CA SER A 28 7.69 -31.44 32.63
C SER A 28 8.45 -30.24 32.05
N HIS A 29 9.75 -30.38 31.78
CA HIS A 29 10.55 -29.31 31.20
C HIS A 29 10.30 -29.19 29.70
N ALA A 30 10.27 -30.31 28.99
CA ALA A 30 9.91 -30.38 27.56
C ALA A 30 8.47 -29.89 27.31
N MET A 31 7.54 -30.21 28.22
CA MET A 31 6.16 -29.71 28.17
C MET A 31 6.09 -28.18 28.31
N ALA A 32 6.84 -27.60 29.25
CA ALA A 32 6.88 -26.16 29.44
C ALA A 32 7.49 -25.44 28.24
N PHE A 33 8.56 -25.99 27.66
CA PHE A 33 9.21 -25.43 26.46
C PHE A 33 8.29 -25.48 25.24
N LEU A 34 7.59 -26.60 25.03
CA LEU A 34 6.62 -26.73 23.95
C LEU A 34 5.45 -25.75 24.12
N ALA A 35 4.95 -25.55 25.33
CA ALA A 35 3.91 -24.58 25.62
C ALA A 35 4.37 -23.14 25.33
N GLU A 36 5.62 -22.80 25.66
CA GLU A 36 6.21 -21.50 25.33
C GLU A 36 6.35 -21.30 23.83
N ASP A 37 6.85 -22.29 23.09
CA ASP A 37 6.94 -22.25 21.63
C ASP A 37 5.57 -22.07 20.96
N ILE A 38 4.53 -22.77 21.46
CA ILE A 38 3.15 -22.61 20.99
C ILE A 38 2.64 -21.20 21.27
N ALA A 39 2.83 -20.69 22.49
CA ALA A 39 2.39 -19.34 22.86
C ALA A 39 3.08 -18.25 22.00
N LEU A 40 4.36 -18.42 21.68
CA LEU A 40 5.08 -17.51 20.78
C LEU A 40 4.52 -17.56 19.35
N ALA A 41 4.16 -18.75 18.85
CA ALA A 41 3.55 -18.88 17.54
C ALA A 41 2.13 -18.28 17.49
N GLU A 42 1.32 -18.47 18.54
CA GLU A 42 0.00 -17.84 18.69
C GLU A 42 0.11 -16.32 18.70
N GLN A 43 1.05 -15.76 19.47
CA GLN A 43 1.33 -14.33 19.46
C GLN A 43 1.75 -13.85 18.08
N GLY A 44 2.63 -14.58 17.38
CA GLY A 44 3.02 -14.25 16.00
C GLY A 44 1.81 -14.14 15.06
N LEU A 45 0.93 -15.15 15.07
CA LEU A 45 -0.29 -15.17 14.25
C LEU A 45 -1.27 -14.05 14.59
N ALA A 46 -1.35 -13.66 15.87
CA ALA A 46 -2.22 -12.56 16.30
C ALA A 46 -1.72 -11.18 15.80
N HIS A 47 -0.41 -11.01 15.63
CA HIS A 47 0.20 -9.75 15.18
C HIS A 47 0.36 -9.65 13.66
N SER A 48 0.52 -10.79 12.97
CA SER A 48 0.58 -10.84 11.51
C SER A 48 -0.13 -12.08 10.98
N PRO A 49 -1.13 -11.94 10.09
CA PRO A 49 -1.75 -13.08 9.44
C PRO A 49 -0.80 -13.80 8.46
N MET A 50 0.34 -13.19 8.11
CA MET A 50 1.36 -13.79 7.25
C MET A 50 2.68 -13.90 8.00
N LEU A 51 3.08 -15.12 8.35
CA LEU A 51 4.27 -15.39 9.15
C LEU A 51 5.53 -15.64 8.32
N TRP A 52 5.37 -16.08 7.08
CA TRP A 52 6.45 -16.43 6.17
C TRP A 52 6.21 -15.81 4.78
N PRO A 53 7.27 -15.65 3.97
CA PRO A 53 7.13 -15.16 2.61
C PRO A 53 6.26 -16.08 1.75
N LEU A 54 5.45 -15.47 0.90
CA LEU A 54 4.54 -16.16 0.00
C LEU A 54 4.84 -15.75 -1.43
N ASP A 55 5.18 -16.71 -2.28
CA ASP A 55 5.28 -16.48 -3.71
C ASP A 55 3.88 -16.60 -4.33
N ILE A 56 3.45 -15.57 -5.06
CA ILE A 56 2.18 -15.53 -5.78
C ILE A 56 2.44 -15.32 -7.27
N HIS A 57 1.50 -15.78 -8.10
CA HIS A 57 1.46 -15.51 -9.53
C HIS A 57 0.39 -14.46 -9.82
N VAL A 58 0.74 -13.44 -10.58
CA VAL A 58 -0.15 -12.33 -10.96
C VAL A 58 -0.25 -12.29 -12.47
N GLY A 59 -1.47 -12.30 -12.99
CA GLY A 59 -1.80 -12.09 -14.39
C GLY A 59 -2.50 -10.73 -14.56
N VAL A 60 -1.94 -9.86 -15.39
CA VAL A 60 -2.50 -8.55 -15.70
C VAL A 60 -2.93 -8.53 -17.15
N ILE A 61 -4.21 -8.26 -17.40
CA ILE A 61 -4.79 -8.17 -18.73
C ILE A 61 -5.20 -6.72 -18.99
N GLU A 62 -4.58 -6.10 -19.99
CA GLU A 62 -5.01 -4.81 -20.53
C GLU A 62 -6.06 -5.06 -21.60
N HIS A 63 -7.34 -4.86 -21.26
CA HIS A 63 -8.48 -5.07 -22.13
C HIS A 63 -9.12 -3.72 -22.50
N LYS A 64 -9.89 -3.66 -23.60
CA LYS A 64 -10.58 -2.44 -24.04
C LYS A 64 -11.54 -1.83 -23.00
N GLU A 65 -12.11 -2.66 -22.12
CA GLU A 65 -13.02 -2.24 -21.05
C GLU A 65 -12.29 -1.90 -19.73
N GLY A 66 -10.95 -2.07 -19.68
CA GLY A 66 -10.14 -1.74 -18.51
C GLY A 66 -9.09 -2.80 -18.15
N LEU A 67 -8.50 -2.62 -16.97
CA LEU A 67 -7.46 -3.50 -16.44
C LEU A 67 -8.07 -4.62 -15.60
N ASN A 68 -7.72 -5.87 -15.91
CA ASN A 68 -8.11 -7.05 -15.12
C ASN A 68 -6.88 -7.66 -14.47
N ILE A 69 -6.97 -7.95 -13.17
CA ILE A 69 -5.86 -8.50 -12.38
C ILE A 69 -6.32 -9.82 -11.75
N HIS A 70 -5.61 -10.89 -12.07
CA HIS A 70 -5.83 -12.24 -11.55
C HIS A 70 -4.64 -12.62 -10.65
N VAL A 71 -4.92 -13.29 -9.52
CA VAL A 71 -3.90 -13.64 -8.54
C VAL A 71 -4.12 -15.07 -8.06
N SER A 72 -3.05 -15.86 -8.00
CA SER A 72 -3.08 -17.23 -7.46
C SER A 72 -1.78 -17.60 -6.74
N LEU A 73 -1.83 -18.62 -5.90
CA LEU A 73 -0.65 -19.22 -5.24
C LEU A 73 0.15 -20.14 -6.16
N ASP A 74 -0.48 -20.66 -7.21
CA ASP A 74 0.16 -21.55 -8.17
C ASP A 74 -0.22 -21.18 -9.60
N ARG A 75 0.69 -21.49 -10.51
CA ARG A 75 0.60 -21.14 -11.93
C ARG A 75 -0.63 -21.77 -12.63
N PRO A 76 -0.95 -23.06 -12.45
CA PRO A 76 -2.15 -23.66 -13.05
C PRO A 76 -3.46 -22.96 -12.64
N ALA A 77 -3.62 -22.64 -11.35
CA ALA A 77 -4.82 -21.95 -10.89
C ALA A 77 -4.89 -20.49 -11.36
N LEU A 78 -3.76 -19.85 -11.68
CA LEU A 78 -3.77 -18.55 -12.37
C LEU A 78 -4.22 -18.72 -13.82
N GLU A 79 -3.71 -19.73 -14.52
CA GLU A 79 -4.06 -20.00 -15.92
C GLU A 79 -5.55 -20.34 -16.07
N GLU A 80 -6.14 -21.07 -15.13
CA GLU A 80 -7.58 -21.32 -15.11
C GLU A 80 -8.39 -20.02 -15.08
N GLN A 81 -8.01 -19.06 -14.21
CA GLN A 81 -8.67 -17.75 -14.11
C GLN A 81 -8.54 -16.92 -15.38
N ILE A 82 -7.33 -16.90 -15.98
CA ILE A 82 -7.09 -16.16 -17.23
C ILE A 82 -7.85 -16.82 -18.39
N ALA A 83 -7.89 -18.16 -18.43
CA ALA A 83 -8.63 -18.89 -19.46
C ALA A 83 -10.14 -18.67 -19.33
N GLU A 84 -10.69 -18.57 -18.12
CA GLU A 84 -12.08 -18.17 -17.89
C GLU A 84 -12.37 -16.78 -18.49
N PHE A 85 -11.50 -15.80 -18.24
CA PHE A 85 -11.59 -14.48 -18.87
C PHE A 85 -11.56 -14.58 -20.41
N CYS A 86 -10.59 -15.31 -20.97
CA CYS A 86 -10.48 -15.46 -22.42
C CYS A 86 -11.69 -16.19 -23.03
N ARG A 87 -12.34 -17.10 -22.29
CA ARG A 87 -13.58 -17.77 -22.74
C ARG A 87 -14.77 -16.82 -22.76
N GLU A 88 -14.88 -15.94 -21.77
CA GLU A 88 -15.92 -14.90 -21.72
C GLU A 88 -15.83 -13.98 -22.94
N TRP A 89 -14.61 -13.54 -23.28
CA TRP A 89 -14.36 -12.60 -24.37
C TRP A 89 -14.01 -13.25 -25.72
N TRP A 90 -14.03 -14.59 -25.80
CA TRP A 90 -13.73 -15.34 -27.02
C TRP A 90 -14.47 -14.89 -28.29
N PRO A 91 -15.74 -14.42 -28.23
CA PRO A 91 -16.42 -13.92 -29.41
C PRO A 91 -15.71 -12.75 -30.13
N ASP A 92 -14.85 -12.00 -29.42
CA ASP A 92 -14.21 -10.79 -29.96
C ASP A 92 -13.11 -11.09 -30.99
N ILE A 93 -12.36 -12.18 -30.81
CA ILE A 93 -11.33 -12.63 -31.77
C ILE A 93 -11.92 -13.32 -33.01
N ARG A 94 -13.23 -13.64 -32.98
CA ARG A 94 -13.97 -14.35 -34.05
C ARG A 94 -13.27 -15.61 -34.54
N ASP A 95 -12.60 -16.34 -33.64
CA ASP A 95 -11.99 -17.62 -33.97
C ASP A 95 -13.10 -18.67 -34.20
N PRO A 96 -13.01 -19.48 -35.28
CA PRO A 96 -14.05 -20.47 -35.60
C PRO A 96 -14.10 -21.66 -34.62
N ARG A 97 -13.06 -21.87 -33.81
CA ARG A 97 -13.03 -22.92 -32.78
C ARG A 97 -13.87 -22.50 -31.58
N LYS A 98 -14.44 -23.49 -30.88
CA LYS A 98 -15.15 -23.26 -29.61
C LYS A 98 -14.15 -23.27 -28.46
N ALA A 99 -14.16 -22.22 -27.64
CA ALA A 99 -13.26 -22.10 -26.49
C ALA A 99 -13.44 -23.21 -25.45
N GLU A 100 -14.64 -23.77 -25.34
CA GLU A 100 -14.97 -24.88 -24.44
C GLU A 100 -14.26 -26.19 -24.80
N ASP A 101 -13.90 -26.37 -26.07
CA ASP A 101 -13.23 -27.58 -26.57
C ASP A 101 -11.70 -27.50 -26.45
N LEU A 102 -11.17 -26.36 -25.97
CA LEU A 102 -9.74 -26.04 -25.92
C LEU A 102 -9.22 -26.10 -24.47
N SER A 103 -7.94 -26.46 -24.33
CA SER A 103 -7.26 -26.40 -23.03
C SER A 103 -7.08 -24.95 -22.58
N ASP A 104 -6.88 -24.72 -21.28
CA ASP A 104 -6.65 -23.37 -20.75
C ASP A 104 -5.45 -22.69 -21.43
N ALA A 105 -4.36 -23.43 -21.62
CA ALA A 105 -3.17 -22.93 -22.30
C ALA A 105 -3.48 -22.52 -23.76
N ASP A 106 -4.19 -23.36 -24.51
CA ASP A 106 -4.54 -23.06 -25.90
C ASP A 106 -5.47 -21.84 -26.00
N VAL A 107 -6.47 -21.74 -25.12
CA VAL A 107 -7.39 -20.60 -25.08
C VAL A 107 -6.62 -19.30 -24.86
N ILE A 108 -5.72 -19.26 -23.88
CA ILE A 108 -4.93 -18.07 -23.57
C ILE A 108 -4.04 -17.69 -24.75
N GLU A 109 -3.29 -18.65 -25.30
CA GLU A 109 -2.37 -18.41 -26.43
C GLU A 109 -3.13 -17.85 -27.64
N ILE A 110 -4.21 -18.51 -28.05
CA ILE A 110 -4.99 -18.12 -29.22
C ILE A 110 -5.65 -16.75 -29.04
N TYR A 111 -6.16 -16.46 -27.84
CA TYR A 111 -6.83 -15.20 -27.56
C TYR A 111 -5.88 -14.01 -27.75
N PHE A 112 -4.72 -14.05 -27.09
CA PHE A 112 -3.76 -12.95 -27.15
C PHE A 112 -2.98 -12.88 -28.47
N ASP A 113 -2.75 -14.01 -29.15
CA ASP A 113 -2.16 -14.01 -30.50
C ASP A 113 -3.05 -13.33 -31.56
N ARG A 114 -4.36 -13.27 -31.31
CA ARG A 114 -5.33 -12.65 -32.23
C ARG A 114 -5.78 -11.26 -31.82
N HIS A 115 -5.32 -10.76 -30.68
CA HIS A 115 -5.60 -9.41 -30.21
C HIS A 115 -4.37 -8.52 -30.37
N ASP A 116 -4.40 -7.63 -31.37
CA ASP A 116 -3.30 -6.69 -31.62
C ASP A 116 -3.20 -5.56 -30.57
N SER A 117 -4.25 -5.36 -29.77
CA SER A 117 -4.40 -4.24 -28.83
C SER A 117 -4.51 -4.64 -27.37
N GLU A 118 -4.62 -5.93 -27.06
CA GLU A 118 -4.76 -6.44 -25.70
C GLU A 118 -3.55 -7.27 -25.37
N CYS A 119 -3.08 -7.18 -24.13
CA CYS A 119 -1.90 -7.92 -23.71
C CYS A 119 -2.10 -8.56 -22.35
N LEU A 120 -1.40 -9.67 -22.17
CA LEU A 120 -1.29 -10.39 -20.92
C LEU A 120 0.14 -10.33 -20.42
N ILE A 121 0.30 -9.88 -19.17
CA ILE A 121 1.56 -9.90 -18.46
C ILE A 121 1.41 -10.87 -17.30
N ILE A 122 2.30 -11.86 -17.20
CA ILE A 122 2.34 -12.79 -16.06
C ILE A 122 3.65 -12.57 -15.31
N GLU A 123 3.53 -12.29 -14.02
CA GLU A 123 4.67 -12.12 -13.12
C GLU A 123 4.53 -13.00 -11.88
N GLN A 124 5.68 -13.34 -11.29
CA GLN A 124 5.74 -13.98 -9.99
C GLN A 124 6.23 -12.95 -8.97
N ILE A 125 5.43 -12.70 -7.94
CA ILE A 125 5.71 -11.71 -6.90
C ILE A 125 5.89 -12.44 -5.58
N ARG A 126 6.98 -12.13 -4.87
CA ARG A 126 7.18 -12.56 -3.49
C ARG A 126 6.59 -11.53 -2.55
N ILE A 127 5.66 -11.94 -1.71
CA ILE A 127 5.12 -11.13 -0.62
C ILE A 127 5.85 -11.54 0.66
N ASP A 128 6.66 -10.66 1.23
CA ASP A 128 7.31 -10.90 2.50
C ASP A 128 6.37 -10.59 3.68
N PRO A 129 6.48 -11.32 4.80
CA PRO A 129 5.65 -11.07 5.98
C PRO A 129 5.92 -9.64 6.45
N PRO A 130 4.88 -8.90 6.90
CA PRO A 130 5.11 -7.60 7.50
C PRO A 130 6.03 -7.80 8.68
N SER A 131 7.24 -7.24 8.58
CA SER A 131 8.30 -7.50 9.55
C SER A 131 7.84 -7.03 10.93
N ALA A 132 7.81 -7.94 11.92
CA ALA A 132 7.50 -7.61 13.32
C ALA A 132 8.47 -6.56 13.90
N THR A 133 9.63 -6.38 13.27
CA THR A 133 10.64 -5.34 13.56
C THR A 133 10.30 -3.95 13.00
N ALA A 134 9.17 -3.76 12.31
CA ALA A 134 8.70 -2.42 11.92
C ALA A 134 8.30 -1.55 13.13
N VAL A 135 8.26 -2.12 14.34
CA VAL A 135 8.03 -1.36 15.58
C VAL A 135 9.34 -0.96 16.28
N CYS A 136 10.50 -1.55 15.97
CA CYS A 136 11.72 -1.23 16.71
C CYS A 136 13.05 -1.61 16.01
N ALA A 137 13.29 -1.11 14.79
CA ALA A 137 14.66 -0.97 14.27
C ALA A 137 14.72 0.17 13.25
N THR A 138 15.39 1.25 13.65
CA THR A 138 15.71 2.42 12.84
C THR A 138 16.68 2.05 11.70
N GLN A 139 16.15 1.52 10.60
CA GLN A 139 16.47 2.17 9.32
C GLN A 139 15.59 3.42 9.27
N PRO A 140 16.04 4.56 8.71
CA PRO A 140 15.08 5.63 8.42
C PRO A 140 14.09 5.01 7.43
N ALA A 141 12.95 4.56 7.97
CA ALA A 141 11.79 4.26 7.15
C ALA A 141 11.63 5.49 6.25
N LEU A 142 11.52 5.25 4.94
CA LEU A 142 11.14 6.32 4.03
C LEU A 142 9.93 7.00 4.66
N GLU A 143 10.04 8.30 4.90
CA GLU A 143 8.96 9.06 5.51
C GLU A 143 7.81 9.08 4.52
N ASN A 144 6.79 8.27 4.80
CA ASN A 144 5.61 8.14 3.97
C ASN A 144 4.52 9.04 4.55
N GLY A 145 3.93 9.90 3.72
CA GLY A 145 2.86 10.82 4.13
C GLY A 145 1.72 10.83 3.10
N ARG A 146 0.53 11.21 3.57
CA ARG A 146 -0.60 11.53 2.69
C ARG A 146 -0.64 13.04 2.48
N TYR A 147 -1.05 13.48 1.30
CA TYR A 147 -1.38 14.88 1.06
C TYR A 147 -2.80 15.01 0.53
N CYS A 148 -3.39 16.18 0.71
CA CYS A 148 -4.64 16.56 0.05
C CYS A 148 -4.41 17.80 -0.81
N VAL A 149 -5.19 17.95 -1.87
CA VAL A 149 -5.18 19.12 -2.74
C VAL A 149 -6.40 19.97 -2.41
N LEU A 150 -6.20 21.27 -2.18
CA LEU A 150 -7.24 22.24 -1.86
C LEU A 150 -7.06 23.51 -2.69
N SER A 151 -8.17 24.23 -2.94
CA SER A 151 -8.16 25.47 -3.69
C SER A 151 -7.31 26.57 -3.03
N THR A 152 -6.61 27.39 -3.81
CA THR A 152 -6.01 28.67 -3.37
C THR A 152 -7.03 29.65 -2.79
N ALA A 153 -8.32 29.47 -3.08
CA ALA A 153 -9.40 30.22 -2.44
C ALA A 153 -9.42 30.10 -0.91
N HIS A 154 -8.80 29.06 -0.32
CA HIS A 154 -8.69 28.92 1.14
C HIS A 154 -7.63 29.82 1.79
N LEU A 155 -6.82 30.51 0.99
CA LEU A 155 -5.85 31.49 1.46
C LEU A 155 -6.29 32.88 1.04
N SER A 156 -5.94 33.90 1.81
CA SER A 156 -6.02 35.30 1.38
C SER A 156 -4.88 35.63 0.41
N ALA A 157 -5.08 36.65 -0.44
CA ALA A 157 -4.04 37.15 -1.35
C ALA A 157 -2.75 37.53 -0.59
N ALA A 158 -2.89 38.14 0.60
CA ALA A 158 -1.75 38.50 1.45
C ALA A 158 -0.96 37.26 1.92
N THR A 159 -1.66 36.18 2.25
CA THR A 159 -1.02 34.91 2.62
C THR A 159 -0.34 34.27 1.42
N ALA A 160 -0.97 34.28 0.23
CA ALA A 160 -0.35 33.77 -1.00
C ALA A 160 0.96 34.52 -1.34
N GLU A 161 0.96 35.86 -1.27
CA GLU A 161 2.17 36.67 -1.48
C GLU A 161 3.27 36.34 -0.46
N LEU A 162 2.90 36.06 0.79
CA LEU A 162 3.84 35.61 1.82
C LEU A 162 4.41 34.22 1.50
N LEU A 163 3.60 33.29 1.00
CA LEU A 163 4.08 31.96 0.60
C LEU A 163 5.06 32.04 -0.56
N ASP A 164 4.79 32.89 -1.56
CA ASP A 164 5.73 33.18 -2.64
C ASP A 164 7.04 33.75 -2.11
N LEU A 165 6.96 34.75 -1.24
CA LEU A 165 8.14 35.34 -0.62
C LEU A 165 8.96 34.30 0.16
N TRP A 166 8.33 33.49 1.01
CA TRP A 166 9.03 32.47 1.79
C TRP A 166 9.61 31.37 0.91
N SER A 167 8.93 30.99 -0.17
CA SER A 167 9.44 29.98 -1.12
C SER A 167 10.73 30.42 -1.80
N SER A 168 10.95 31.74 -1.93
CA SER A 168 12.17 32.34 -2.51
C SER A 168 13.37 32.39 -1.55
N TRP A 169 13.14 32.27 -0.23
CA TRP A 169 14.21 32.35 0.77
C TRP A 169 15.00 31.04 0.87
N PRO A 170 16.24 31.03 1.37
CA PRO A 170 16.94 29.79 1.71
C PRO A 170 16.17 28.98 2.77
N PRO A 171 16.13 27.63 2.72
CA PRO A 171 15.34 26.81 3.64
C PRO A 171 15.55 27.12 5.13
N GLY A 172 16.78 27.39 5.56
CA GLY A 172 17.11 27.70 6.96
C GLY A 172 16.57 29.04 7.48
N ASP A 173 16.13 29.92 6.58
CA ASP A 173 15.62 31.26 6.94
C ASP A 173 14.09 31.34 6.85
N ARG A 174 13.43 30.29 6.36
CA ARG A 174 11.97 30.28 6.14
C ARG A 174 11.22 30.12 7.46
N PRO A 175 10.12 30.84 7.68
CA PRO A 175 9.22 30.58 8.80
C PRO A 175 8.54 29.20 8.70
N LEU A 176 8.35 28.71 7.48
CA LEU A 176 7.75 27.41 7.19
C LEU A 176 8.44 26.78 5.98
N ASP A 177 8.75 25.48 6.05
CA ASP A 177 9.34 24.71 4.95
C ASP A 177 8.30 24.43 3.86
N ILE A 178 7.98 25.46 3.08
CA ILE A 178 7.06 25.42 1.97
C ILE A 178 7.82 25.11 0.69
N ALA A 179 7.24 24.30 -0.19
CA ALA A 179 7.72 24.12 -1.55
C ALA A 179 6.75 24.74 -2.55
N ALA A 180 7.26 25.54 -3.49
CA ALA A 180 6.46 26.08 -4.59
C ALA A 180 6.21 24.99 -5.65
N ALA A 181 4.97 24.94 -6.13
CA ALA A 181 4.55 24.22 -7.33
C ALA A 181 4.25 25.23 -8.45
N VAL A 182 3.93 24.75 -9.66
CA VAL A 182 3.68 25.62 -10.82
C VAL A 182 2.51 26.59 -10.59
N HIS A 183 1.49 26.14 -9.83
CA HIS A 183 0.25 26.87 -9.62
C HIS A 183 -0.13 27.00 -8.14
N GLY A 184 0.81 26.74 -7.22
CA GLY A 184 0.47 26.55 -5.82
C GLY A 184 1.64 26.29 -4.89
N TRP A 185 1.32 25.84 -3.68
CA TRP A 185 2.33 25.58 -2.64
C TRP A 185 2.01 24.29 -1.86
N PHE A 186 3.05 23.51 -1.58
CA PHE A 186 3.02 22.43 -0.60
C PHE A 186 3.27 23.00 0.79
N VAL A 187 2.24 22.95 1.63
CA VAL A 187 2.26 23.43 3.01
C VAL A 187 2.35 22.24 3.98
N PRO A 188 3.39 22.14 4.81
CA PRO A 188 3.49 21.07 5.80
C PRO A 188 2.51 21.29 6.95
N THR A 189 1.91 20.21 7.46
CA THR A 189 0.91 20.26 8.55
C THR A 189 1.50 19.99 9.94
N ARG A 190 2.80 19.66 10.00
CA ARG A 190 3.52 19.34 11.23
C ARG A 190 3.49 20.50 12.23
N LEU A 191 3.52 20.15 13.53
CA LEU A 191 3.66 21.13 14.60
C LEU A 191 4.98 21.89 14.44
N ARG A 192 4.92 23.22 14.46
CA ARG A 192 6.09 24.09 14.51
C ARG A 192 6.63 24.09 15.94
N ASP A 193 7.95 24.18 16.08
CA ASP A 193 8.55 24.53 17.37
C ASP A 193 8.10 25.95 17.73
N GLU A 194 7.43 26.11 18.86
CA GLU A 194 6.85 27.39 19.30
C GLU A 194 7.91 28.40 19.74
N SER A 195 9.19 27.97 19.82
CA SER A 195 10.28 28.81 20.27
C SER A 195 10.72 29.82 19.20
N GLY A 196 10.20 31.05 19.28
CA GLY A 196 10.74 32.23 18.59
C GLY A 196 10.23 32.49 17.17
N ALA A 197 9.30 31.69 16.66
CA ALA A 197 8.71 31.89 15.34
C ALA A 197 7.62 32.99 15.34
N ALA A 198 7.58 33.82 14.30
CA ALA A 198 6.48 34.75 14.09
C ALA A 198 5.13 34.00 13.94
N PRO A 199 4.01 34.58 14.42
CA PRO A 199 2.69 33.98 14.25
C PRO A 199 2.36 33.86 12.76
N LEU A 200 1.74 32.73 12.38
CA LEU A 200 1.26 32.53 11.02
C LEU A 200 0.01 33.37 10.76
N PRO A 201 -0.26 33.75 9.51
CA PRO A 201 -1.59 34.20 9.08
C PRO A 201 -2.68 33.20 9.52
N GLU A 202 -3.86 33.72 9.86
CA GLU A 202 -4.96 32.94 10.43
C GLU A 202 -5.46 31.85 9.48
N ASP A 203 -5.61 32.18 8.20
CA ASP A 203 -6.02 31.27 7.13
C ASP A 203 -5.01 30.11 6.94
N LEU A 204 -3.71 30.42 6.95
CA LEU A 204 -2.64 29.42 6.87
C LEU A 204 -2.60 28.53 8.12
N ALA A 205 -2.80 29.09 9.30
CA ALA A 205 -2.87 28.33 10.55
C ALA A 205 -4.09 27.38 10.58
N ALA A 206 -5.23 27.84 10.06
CA ALA A 206 -6.43 27.02 9.91
C ALA A 206 -6.21 25.87 8.91
N LEU A 207 -5.59 26.14 7.75
CA LEU A 207 -5.22 25.14 6.76
C LEU A 207 -4.31 24.04 7.34
N ILE A 208 -3.27 24.44 8.07
CA ILE A 208 -2.33 23.53 8.74
C ILE A 208 -3.05 22.66 9.77
N THR A 209 -3.94 23.26 10.55
CA THR A 209 -4.74 22.55 11.56
C THR A 209 -5.68 21.55 10.92
N PHE A 210 -6.41 21.95 9.86
CA PHE A 210 -7.27 21.07 9.08
C PHE A 210 -6.49 19.86 8.55
N GLY A 211 -5.35 20.11 7.88
CA GLY A 211 -4.54 19.04 7.31
C GLY A 211 -4.06 18.05 8.37
N ARG A 212 -3.65 18.55 9.53
CA ARG A 212 -3.23 17.72 10.67
C ARG A 212 -4.39 16.89 11.25
N GLU A 213 -5.56 17.48 11.46
CA GLU A 213 -6.73 16.79 12.02
C GLU A 213 -7.24 15.66 11.12
N LYS A 214 -7.13 15.83 9.79
CA LYS A 214 -7.48 14.79 8.81
C LYS A 214 -6.32 13.78 8.57
N GLY A 215 -5.17 13.99 9.20
CA GLY A 215 -4.01 13.11 9.11
C GLY A 215 -3.27 13.18 7.76
N PHE A 216 -3.24 14.37 7.15
CA PHE A 216 -2.37 14.68 6.01
C PHE A 216 -1.05 15.26 6.52
N ALA A 217 0.07 14.86 5.94
CA ALA A 217 1.40 15.40 6.23
C ALA A 217 1.64 16.74 5.52
N TYR A 218 1.00 16.92 4.36
CA TYR A 218 1.05 18.14 3.55
C TYR A 218 -0.33 18.47 3.01
N VAL A 219 -0.57 19.76 2.79
CA VAL A 219 -1.66 20.26 1.95
C VAL A 219 -1.04 20.92 0.74
N LEU A 220 -1.40 20.46 -0.46
CA LEU A 220 -1.13 21.19 -1.69
C LEU A 220 -2.26 22.19 -1.89
N VAL A 221 -1.93 23.47 -1.91
CA VAL A 221 -2.87 24.53 -2.26
C VAL A 221 -2.67 24.87 -3.72
N ASP A 222 -3.63 24.55 -4.58
CA ASP A 222 -3.57 24.71 -6.04
C ASP A 222 -4.78 25.49 -6.56
N CYS A 223 -4.63 26.20 -7.68
CA CYS A 223 -5.67 27.03 -8.26
C CYS A 223 -6.88 26.24 -8.78
N ASP A 224 -6.70 24.95 -9.08
CA ASP A 224 -7.74 24.02 -9.55
C ASP A 224 -8.20 23.02 -8.47
N GLY A 225 -7.69 23.14 -7.24
CA GLY A 225 -8.10 22.31 -6.12
C GLY A 225 -9.54 22.56 -5.69
N ASP A 226 -10.15 21.55 -5.05
CA ASP A 226 -11.50 21.64 -4.50
C ASP A 226 -11.57 22.52 -3.24
N THR A 227 -12.77 23.02 -2.94
CA THR A 227 -13.04 23.75 -1.69
C THR A 227 -13.71 22.86 -0.65
N VAL A 228 -13.49 23.17 0.62
CA VAL A 228 -14.12 22.48 1.77
C VAL A 228 -14.81 23.47 2.70
N ASP A 229 -15.97 23.09 3.23
CA ASP A 229 -16.76 23.95 4.12
C ASP A 229 -16.07 24.24 5.48
N ASP A 230 -15.13 23.37 5.87
CA ASP A 230 -14.39 23.45 7.14
C ASP A 230 -13.34 24.58 7.16
N LEU A 231 -13.09 25.26 6.04
CA LEU A 231 -12.09 26.32 5.90
C LEU A 231 -12.69 27.60 5.32
N PRO A 232 -12.21 28.78 5.76
CA PRO A 232 -12.67 30.05 5.19
C PRO A 232 -12.31 30.14 3.70
N LEU A 233 -13.11 30.91 2.96
CA LEU A 233 -12.88 31.24 1.55
C LEU A 233 -12.60 32.73 1.40
N SER A 234 -11.56 33.04 0.63
CA SER A 234 -11.21 34.40 0.20
C SER A 234 -11.56 34.57 -1.28
N ASN A 235 -11.94 35.78 -1.65
CA ASN A 235 -12.32 36.15 -3.01
C ASN A 235 -11.25 37.05 -3.64
N TRP A 236 -10.24 36.46 -4.25
CA TRP A 236 -9.20 37.18 -4.97
C TRP A 236 -8.87 36.48 -6.28
#